data_AF-A0A392Q8M2-F1
#
_entry.id   AF-A0A392Q8M2-F1
#
_cell.length_a   1.000
_cell.length_b   1.000
_cell.length_c   1.000
_cell.angle_alpha   90.00
_cell.angle_beta   90.00
_cell.angle_gamma   90.00
#
_symmetry.space_group_name_H-M   'P 1'
#
loop_
_entity.id
_entity.type
_entity.pdbx_description
1 polymer ?
#
loop_
_entity_poly.entity_id
_entity_poly.type
_entity_poly.pdbx_seq_one_letter_code
_entity_poly.pdbx_strand_id
1 'polypeptide(L)'
;MPIAFPTLLCGIILSQHLGILVKDDIPCKRKSTLSLDYRLFEGAHSANIATPSVQQSSATLTRKQMIADLKDVSKALGEKKSKLDRVIQALELEEDAEVMKGEQEDKEDAAAGSSEDEQVEDSDESPTI
;
A
#
# COMPACT_ATOMS: atom_id res chain seq x y z
N MET A 1 41.34 29.91 9.57
CA MET A 1 40.46 28.73 9.51
C MET A 1 39.02 29.21 9.69
N PRO A 2 38.10 29.02 8.72
CA PRO A 2 36.72 29.45 8.91
C PRO A 2 36.05 28.49 9.90
N ILE A 3 35.80 28.96 11.12
CA ILE A 3 34.91 28.28 12.06
C ILE A 3 33.49 28.53 11.55
N ALA A 4 32.96 27.58 10.79
CA ALA A 4 31.55 27.60 10.41
C ALA A 4 30.74 27.29 11.68
N PHE A 5 30.03 28.30 12.19
CA PHE A 5 29.13 28.11 13.31
C PHE A 5 28.13 26.97 13.02
N PRO A 6 27.72 26.19 14.02
CA PRO A 6 26.82 25.05 13.83
C PRO A 6 25.54 25.39 13.03
N THR A 7 25.04 26.62 13.17
CA THR A 7 23.89 27.14 12.42
C THR A 7 24.16 27.24 10.92
N LEU A 8 25.33 27.70 10.52
CA LEU A 8 25.74 27.81 9.11
C LEU A 8 25.87 26.43 8.49
N LEU A 9 26.50 25.49 9.18
CA LEU A 9 26.66 24.11 8.70
C LEU A 9 25.30 23.41 8.55
N CYS A 10 24.41 23.54 9.55
CA CYS A 10 23.05 23.03 9.44
C CYS A 10 22.30 23.64 8.25
N GLY A 11 22.41 24.96 8.04
CA GLY A 11 21.78 25.63 6.89
C GLY A 11 22.25 25.06 5.54
N ILE A 12 23.55 24.82 5.39
CA ILE A 12 24.14 24.22 4.18
C ILE A 12 23.64 22.78 3.98
N ILE A 13 23.64 21.94 5.02
CA ILE A 13 23.17 20.54 4.95
C ILE A 13 21.71 20.48 4.53
N LEU A 14 20.85 21.31 5.14
CA LEU A 14 19.42 21.35 4.83
C LEU A 14 19.15 21.86 3.41
N SER A 15 20.00 22.76 2.89
CA SER A 15 19.88 23.27 1.52
C SER A 15 20.30 22.25 0.46
N GLN A 16 21.27 21.37 0.78
CA GLN A 16 21.74 20.33 -0.13
C GLN A 16 20.85 19.08 -0.12
N HIS A 17 20.21 18.81 1.02
CA HIS A 17 19.38 17.62 1.20
C HIS A 17 17.93 18.01 1.54
N LEU A 18 17.17 18.41 0.51
CA LEU A 18 15.79 18.87 0.63
C LEU A 18 14.82 17.81 1.22
N GLY A 19 15.20 16.54 1.25
CA GLY A 19 14.41 15.46 1.86
C GLY A 19 14.57 15.32 3.37
N ILE A 20 15.47 16.09 4.01
CA ILE A 20 15.65 16.06 5.47
C ILE A 20 14.54 16.82 6.19
N LEU A 21 14.03 17.90 5.59
CA LEU A 21 12.88 18.64 6.11
C LEU A 21 11.61 18.21 5.40
N VAL A 22 10.68 17.65 6.15
CA VAL A 22 9.35 17.25 5.71
C VAL A 22 8.34 18.31 6.15
N LYS A 23 7.21 18.41 5.44
CA LYS A 23 6.15 19.40 5.73
C LYS A 23 5.58 19.32 7.15
N ASP A 24 5.66 18.14 7.75
CA ASP A 24 5.15 17.87 9.10
C ASP A 24 6.19 18.15 10.19
N ASP A 25 7.42 18.55 9.83
CA ASP A 25 8.45 18.89 10.80
C ASP A 25 8.11 20.19 11.53
N ILE A 26 8.25 20.16 12.86
CA ILE A 26 7.92 21.29 13.72
C ILE A 26 9.21 21.91 14.24
N PRO A 27 9.50 23.19 13.92
CA PRO A 27 10.66 23.89 14.47
C PRO A 27 10.62 23.90 16.00
N CYS A 28 11.56 23.20 16.62
CA CYS A 28 11.65 23.12 18.08
C CYS A 28 12.64 24.16 18.60
N LYS A 29 12.15 25.16 19.35
CA LYS A 29 13.01 26.11 20.06
C LYS A 29 13.52 25.46 21.34
N ARG A 30 14.83 25.52 21.58
CA ARG A 30 15.40 25.06 22.86
C ARG A 30 14.91 25.97 23.99
N LYS A 31 14.57 25.34 25.12
CA LYS A 31 14.10 26.02 26.33
C LYS A 31 15.19 26.85 27.04
N SER A 32 16.45 26.64 26.67
CA SER A 32 17.63 27.28 27.28
C SER A 32 18.69 27.64 26.23
N THR A 33 19.54 28.61 26.56
CA THR A 33 20.71 28.99 25.76
C THR A 33 21.67 27.81 25.58
N LEU A 34 22.24 27.62 24.38
CA LEU A 34 23.25 26.57 24.18
C LEU A 34 24.55 27.05 24.83
N SER A 35 25.06 26.30 25.79
CA SER A 35 26.42 26.48 26.29
C SER A 35 27.25 25.29 25.84
N LEU A 36 28.39 25.57 25.20
CA LEU A 36 29.40 24.57 24.91
C LEU A 36 30.52 24.71 25.94
N ASP A 37 30.89 23.61 26.58
CA ASP A 37 32.02 23.57 27.51
C ASP A 37 33.32 23.77 26.73
N TYR A 38 34.23 24.61 27.24
CA TYR A 38 35.49 24.93 26.56
C TYR A 38 36.37 23.68 26.37
N ARG A 39 36.21 22.67 27.23
CA ARG A 39 36.90 21.37 27.11
C ARG A 39 36.58 20.66 25.80
N LEU A 40 35.43 20.92 25.16
CA LEU A 40 35.13 20.36 23.83
C LEU A 40 36.11 20.84 22.75
N PHE A 41 36.76 21.98 22.96
CA PHE A 41 37.73 22.55 22.03
C PHE A 41 39.18 22.28 22.43
N GLU A 42 39.41 21.63 23.58
CA GLU A 42 40.72 21.55 24.22
C GLU A 42 41.12 20.10 24.52
N GLY A 43 41.37 19.30 23.48
CA GLY A 43 42.02 17.98 23.59
C GLY A 43 41.36 16.83 22.83
N ALA A 44 42.11 15.75 22.61
CA ALA A 44 41.62 14.51 21.99
C ALA A 44 40.72 13.72 22.97
N HIS A 45 39.45 14.10 23.07
CA HIS A 45 38.48 13.55 24.03
C HIS A 45 37.59 12.42 23.47
N SER A 46 38.02 11.74 22.41
CA SER A 46 37.25 10.68 21.73
C SER A 46 36.72 9.60 22.68
N ALA A 47 37.38 9.36 23.82
CA ALA A 47 36.98 8.34 24.79
C ALA A 47 35.97 8.81 25.86
N ASN A 48 35.81 10.12 26.12
CA ASN A 48 35.08 10.63 27.29
C ASN A 48 33.65 11.16 26.97
N ILE A 49 33.30 11.28 25.68
CA ILE A 49 31.97 11.72 25.21
C ILE A 49 30.98 10.55 25.10
N ALA A 50 31.46 9.30 25.24
CA ALA A 50 30.61 8.13 25.31
C ALA A 50 29.88 8.08 26.68
N THR A 51 28.87 8.93 26.84
CA THR A 51 27.83 8.67 27.84
C THR A 51 27.15 7.35 27.48
N PRO A 52 26.90 6.42 28.41
CA PRO A 52 26.00 5.30 28.16
C PRO A 52 24.56 5.85 28.10
N SER A 53 24.21 6.49 26.99
CA SER A 53 22.92 7.17 26.77
C SER A 53 21.77 6.20 26.50
N VAL A 54 21.98 4.90 26.67
CA VAL A 54 20.90 3.92 26.55
C VAL A 54 20.98 3.07 27.80
N GLN A 55 20.00 3.25 28.68
CA GLN A 55 19.58 2.16 29.55
C GLN A 55 19.14 1.06 28.60
N GLN A 56 20.08 0.20 28.22
CA GLN A 56 19.81 -0.96 27.40
C GLN A 56 18.82 -1.75 28.23
N SER A 57 17.55 -1.72 27.84
CA SER A 57 16.60 -2.76 28.18
C SER A 57 17.13 -4.03 27.51
N SER A 58 18.21 -4.56 28.07
CA SER A 58 18.85 -5.79 27.67
C SER A 58 18.04 -6.92 28.27
N ALA A 59 16.77 -7.00 27.89
CA ALA A 59 16.14 -8.29 27.72
C ALA A 59 16.75 -8.87 26.45
N THR A 60 18.03 -9.28 26.52
CA THR A 60 18.69 -9.99 25.43
C THR A 60 17.90 -11.28 25.24
N LEU A 61 17.04 -11.32 24.21
CA LEU A 61 16.31 -12.51 23.86
C LEU A 61 17.32 -13.62 23.61
N THR A 62 17.17 -14.73 24.33
CA THR A 62 18.05 -15.87 24.09
C THR A 62 17.80 -16.40 22.68
N ARG A 63 18.83 -16.96 22.04
CA ARG A 63 18.70 -17.60 20.72
C ARG A 63 17.54 -18.63 20.68
N LYS A 64 17.31 -19.33 21.80
CA LYS A 64 16.21 -20.29 21.92
C LYS A 64 14.83 -19.61 21.85
N GLN A 65 14.68 -18.46 22.51
CA GLN A 65 13.44 -17.68 22.47
C GLN A 65 13.16 -17.17 21.06
N MET A 66 14.18 -16.60 20.38
CA MET A 66 14.02 -16.14 19.00
C MET A 66 13.59 -17.26 18.06
N ILE A 67 14.14 -18.47 18.21
CA ILE A 67 13.74 -19.63 17.38
C ILE A 67 12.30 -20.04 17.67
N ALA A 68 11.87 -20.03 18.93
CA ALA A 68 10.50 -20.35 19.29
C ALA A 68 9.51 -19.34 18.71
N ASP A 69 9.80 -18.04 18.86
CA ASP A 69 8.95 -16.96 18.35
C ASP A 69 8.84 -17.01 16.83
N LEU A 70 9.96 -17.23 16.12
CA LEU A 70 9.94 -17.35 14.66
C LEU A 70 9.18 -18.58 14.17
N LYS A 71 9.22 -19.70 14.90
CA LYS A 71 8.42 -20.89 14.57
C LYS A 71 6.92 -20.62 14.74
N ASP A 72 6.54 -19.93 15.81
CA ASP A 72 5.15 -19.58 16.08
C ASP A 72 4.60 -18.64 14.99
N VAL A 73 5.35 -17.57 14.69
CA VAL A 73 5.00 -16.62 13.61
C VAL A 73 4.90 -17.33 12.25
N SER A 74 5.84 -18.23 11.95
CA SER A 74 5.83 -19.00 10.69
C SER A 74 4.57 -19.86 10.56
N LYS A 75 4.15 -20.54 11.64
CA LYS A 75 2.92 -21.33 11.65
C LYS A 75 1.68 -20.44 11.44
N ALA A 76 1.57 -19.36 12.21
CA ALA A 76 0.43 -18.44 12.11
C ALA A 76 0.33 -17.81 10.71
N LEU A 77 1.46 -17.51 10.08
CA LEU A 77 1.49 -16.99 8.72
C LEU A 77 1.02 -18.04 7.70
N GLY A 78 1.41 -19.31 7.87
CA GLY A 78 0.94 -20.41 7.03
C GLY A 78 -0.58 -20.59 7.09
N GLU A 79 -1.17 -20.52 8.28
CA GLU A 79 -2.63 -20.59 8.46
C GLU A 79 -3.35 -19.41 7.79
N LYS A 80 -2.80 -18.19 7.92
CA LYS A 80 -3.35 -17.00 7.24
C LYS A 80 -3.23 -17.10 5.72
N LYS A 81 -2.11 -17.60 5.21
CA LYS A 81 -1.91 -17.84 3.78
C LYS A 81 -2.96 -18.79 3.23
N SER A 82 -3.21 -19.94 3.90
CA SER A 82 -4.22 -20.89 3.45
C SER A 82 -5.63 -20.29 3.37
N LYS A 83 -5.99 -19.39 4.30
CA LYS A 83 -7.27 -18.67 4.24
C LYS A 83 -7.33 -17.72 3.05
N LEU A 84 -6.24 -17.00 2.77
CA LEU A 84 -6.14 -16.09 1.64
C LEU A 84 -6.23 -16.84 0.31
N ASP A 85 -5.50 -17.94 0.17
CA ASP A 85 -5.51 -18.79 -1.04
C ASP A 85 -6.93 -19.31 -1.33
N ARG A 86 -7.71 -19.66 -0.29
CA ARG A 86 -9.11 -20.05 -0.45
C ARG A 86 -9.99 -18.90 -0.95
N VAL A 87 -9.79 -17.70 -0.44
CA VAL A 87 -10.56 -16.52 -0.88
C VAL A 87 -10.25 -16.21 -2.33
N ILE A 88 -8.98 -16.29 -2.73
CA ILE A 88 -8.56 -16.10 -4.13
C ILE A 88 -9.27 -17.10 -5.04
N GLN A 89 -9.22 -18.40 -4.71
CA GLN A 89 -9.89 -19.44 -5.52
C GLN A 89 -11.41 -19.23 -5.62
N ALA A 90 -12.06 -18.77 -4.54
CA ALA A 90 -13.49 -18.48 -4.56
C ALA A 90 -13.81 -17.29 -5.49
N LEU A 91 -12.98 -16.25 -5.47
CA LEU A 91 -13.15 -15.08 -6.32
C LEU A 91 -12.86 -15.39 -7.79
N GLU A 92 -11.83 -16.18 -8.09
CA GLU A 92 -11.53 -16.64 -9.46
C GLU A 92 -12.72 -17.43 -10.05
N LEU A 93 -13.32 -18.34 -9.26
CA LEU A 93 -14.52 -19.08 -9.70
C LEU A 93 -15.76 -18.19 -9.89
N GLU A 94 -15.91 -17.14 -9.08
CA GLU A 94 -16.99 -16.16 -9.25
C GLU A 94 -16.78 -15.33 -10.52
N GLU A 95 -15.55 -14.86 -10.77
CA GLU A 95 -15.17 -14.13 -11.97
C GLU A 95 -15.40 -14.97 -13.24
N ASP A 96 -14.93 -16.22 -13.25
CA ASP A 96 -15.13 -17.15 -14.37
C ASP A 96 -16.63 -17.42 -14.64
N ALA A 97 -17.46 -17.50 -13.59
CA ALA A 97 -18.90 -17.71 -13.73
C ALA A 97 -19.66 -16.47 -14.23
N GLU A 98 -19.23 -15.27 -13.86
CA GLU A 98 -19.75 -14.00 -14.38
C GLU A 98 -19.41 -13.81 -15.87
N VAL A 99 -18.19 -14.19 -16.28
CA VAL A 99 -17.79 -14.20 -17.71
C VAL A 99 -18.69 -15.14 -18.52
N MET A 100 -19.05 -16.30 -17.98
CA MET A 100 -19.90 -17.27 -18.68
C MET A 100 -21.38 -16.85 -18.73
N LYS A 101 -21.87 -16.06 -17.76
CA LYS A 101 -23.23 -15.49 -17.80
C LYS A 101 -23.38 -14.36 -18.81
N GLY A 102 -22.34 -13.53 -19.00
CA GLY A 102 -22.34 -12.47 -20.01
C GLY A 102 -22.45 -12.98 -21.45
N GLU A 103 -22.10 -14.24 -21.70
CA GLU A 103 -22.23 -14.87 -23.03
C GLU A 103 -23.60 -15.55 -23.26
N GLN A 104 -24.46 -15.68 -22.23
CA GLN A 104 -25.76 -16.35 -22.34
C GLN A 104 -26.97 -15.37 -22.37
N GLU A 105 -26.76 -14.06 -22.24
CA GLU A 105 -27.84 -13.07 -22.40
C GLU A 105 -28.08 -12.62 -23.87
N ASP A 106 -27.31 -13.12 -24.85
CA ASP A 106 -27.51 -12.84 -26.29
C ASP A 106 -28.40 -13.87 -27.02
N LYS A 107 -29.20 -14.66 -26.28
CA LYS A 107 -30.23 -15.53 -26.88
C LYS A 107 -31.45 -15.61 -25.98
N GLU A 108 -32.31 -14.60 -26.04
CA GLU A 108 -33.77 -14.75 -25.89
C GLU A 108 -34.45 -13.39 -26.10
N ASP A 109 -34.64 -13.00 -27.38
CA ASP A 109 -35.91 -12.38 -27.80
C ASP A 109 -36.04 -12.31 -29.32
N ALA A 110 -36.67 -13.35 -29.91
CA ALA A 110 -37.30 -13.25 -31.22
C ALA A 110 -38.26 -14.43 -31.43
N ALA A 111 -39.34 -14.51 -30.66
CA ALA A 111 -40.51 -15.28 -31.06
C ALA A 111 -41.79 -14.70 -30.46
N ALA A 112 -42.44 -13.79 -31.21
CA ALA A 112 -43.88 -13.85 -31.53
C ALA A 112 -44.34 -12.54 -32.17
N GLY A 113 -44.88 -12.61 -33.39
CA GLY A 113 -45.57 -11.46 -33.98
C GLY A 113 -45.93 -11.59 -35.46
N SER A 114 -46.80 -12.56 -35.78
CA SER A 114 -47.85 -12.50 -36.82
C SER A 114 -47.62 -11.64 -38.09
N SER A 115 -47.53 -12.31 -39.24
CA SER A 115 -48.32 -11.91 -40.41
C SER A 115 -48.61 -13.14 -41.27
N GLU A 116 -49.87 -13.56 -41.23
CA GLU A 116 -50.48 -14.49 -42.18
C GLU A 116 -50.60 -13.73 -43.50
N ASP A 117 -49.81 -14.09 -44.51
CA ASP A 117 -50.03 -13.61 -45.88
C ASP A 117 -50.98 -14.62 -46.56
N GLU A 118 -52.27 -14.43 -46.30
CA GLU A 118 -53.34 -15.05 -47.08
C GLU A 118 -53.38 -14.37 -48.46
N GLN A 119 -53.00 -15.10 -49.50
CA GLN A 119 -53.32 -14.73 -50.87
C GLN A 119 -54.80 -14.95 -51.10
N VAL A 120 -55.60 -13.90 -50.95
CA VAL A 120 -56.95 -13.80 -51.51
C VAL A 120 -57.08 -12.42 -52.12
N GLU A 121 -56.98 -12.32 -53.44
CA GLU A 121 -57.67 -11.25 -54.17
C GLU A 121 -58.36 -11.90 -55.37
N ASP A 122 -59.67 -12.00 -55.17
CA ASP A 122 -60.71 -12.51 -56.04
C ASP A 122 -60.82 -11.58 -57.26
N SER A 123 -60.69 -12.16 -58.45
CA SER A 123 -60.91 -11.43 -59.70
C SER A 123 -62.29 -11.79 -60.21
N ASP A 124 -63.29 -11.00 -59.83
CA ASP A 124 -64.62 -11.02 -60.41
C ASP A 124 -65.04 -9.60 -60.75
N GLU A 125 -64.99 -9.25 -62.04
CA GLU A 125 -65.94 -8.29 -62.58
C GLU A 125 -66.21 -8.60 -64.05
N SER A 126 -67.22 -9.44 -64.28
CA SER A 126 -68.00 -9.35 -65.51
C SER A 126 -69.02 -8.20 -65.38
N PRO A 127 -69.19 -7.40 -66.44
CA PRO A 127 -70.55 -7.21 -66.94
C PRO A 127 -70.66 -7.26 -68.48
N THR A 128 -71.62 -8.08 -68.90
CA THR A 128 -72.53 -8.00 -70.04
C THR A 128 -72.29 -6.94 -71.13
N ILE A 129 -72.08 -7.43 -72.37
CA ILE A 129 -72.96 -7.19 -73.55
C ILE A 129 -72.89 -8.38 -74.50
#